data_AF-A0A961UXM3-F1
#
_entry.id   AF-A0A961UXM3-F1
#
_cell.length_a   1.000
_cell.length_b   1.000
_cell.length_c   1.000
_cell.angle_alpha   90.00
_cell.angle_beta   90.00
_cell.angle_gamma   90.00
#
_symmetry.space_group_name_H-M   'P 1'
#
loop_
_entity.id
_entity.type
_entity.pdbx_description
1 polymer ?
#
loop_
_entity_poly.entity_id
_entity_poly.type
_entity_poly.pdbx_seq_one_letter_code
_entity_poly.pdbx_strand_id
1 'polypeptide(L)' 'MIRFEPRQNVSPALRIAAPIAAGIAALALAAIPLAFAGAPLGTAYGLMFDGAFGSLFAFAETLTRTTP' A
#
# COMPACT_ATOMS: atom_id res chain seq x y z
N MET A 1 20.67 -0.04 -26.00
CA MET A 1 19.35 -0.49 -25.51
C MET A 1 19.47 -0.86 -24.04
N ILE A 2 18.55 -0.42 -23.18
CA ILE A 2 18.49 -0.86 -21.77
C ILE A 2 17.71 -2.18 -21.74
N ARG A 3 18.31 -3.24 -21.17
CA ARG A 3 17.67 -4.54 -20.95
C ARG A 3 17.49 -4.75 -19.45
N PHE A 4 16.27 -5.06 -19.02
CA PHE A 4 16.02 -5.48 -17.65
C PHE A 4 16.32 -6.97 -17.52
N GLU A 5 17.14 -7.34 -16.53
CA GLU A 5 17.47 -8.73 -16.21
C GLU A 5 17.12 -9.01 -14.74
N PRO A 6 16.62 -10.21 -14.40
CA PRO A 6 16.32 -10.57 -13.02
C PRO A 6 17.57 -10.46 -12.13
N ARG A 7 17.41 -9.90 -10.94
CA ARG A 7 18.49 -9.87 -9.95
C ARG A 7 18.80 -11.28 -9.49
N GLN A 8 20.04 -11.73 -9.73
CA GLN A 8 20.46 -13.08 -9.33
C GLN A 8 20.51 -13.26 -7.80
N ASN A 9 20.93 -12.21 -7.09
CA ASN A 9 20.95 -12.19 -5.64
C ASN A 9 20.06 -11.06 -5.12
N VAL A 10 18.94 -11.41 -4.50
CA VAL A 10 18.08 -10.46 -3.79
C VAL A 10 18.19 -10.74 -2.30
N SER A 11 18.63 -9.75 -1.54
CA SER A 11 18.65 -9.84 -0.07
C SER A 11 17.25 -10.21 0.43
N PRO A 12 17.10 -11.26 1.26
CA PRO A 12 15.82 -11.61 1.87
C PRO A 12 15.18 -10.44 2.63
N ALA A 13 16.01 -9.63 3.29
CA ALA A 13 15.56 -8.43 3.99
C ALA A 13 14.95 -7.42 3.01
N LEU A 14 15.61 -7.12 1.89
CA LEU A 14 15.09 -6.19 0.89
C LEU A 14 13.83 -6.70 0.18
N ARG A 15 13.69 -8.03 0.06
CA ARG A 15 12.50 -8.67 -0.52
C ARG A 15 11.22 -8.33 0.23
N ILE A 16 11.31 -8.15 1.55
CA ILE A 16 10.19 -7.82 2.43
C ILE A 16 10.14 -6.33 2.75
N ALA A 17 11.31 -5.74 3.06
CA ALA A 17 11.39 -4.34 3.46
C ALA A 17 10.99 -3.38 2.33
N ALA A 18 11.35 -3.67 1.08
CA ALA A 18 11.03 -2.79 -0.04
C ALA A 18 9.52 -2.62 -0.27
N PRO A 19 8.68 -3.68 -0.39
CA PRO A 19 7.24 -3.49 -0.55
C PRO A 19 6.58 -2.87 0.69
N ILE A 20 7.03 -3.20 1.91
CA ILE A 20 6.50 -2.58 3.14
C ILE A 20 6.80 -1.07 3.15
N ALA A 21 8.05 -0.69 2.85
CA ALA A 21 8.46 0.72 2.80
C ALA A 21 7.69 1.47 1.70
N ALA A 22 7.46 0.85 0.55
CA ALA A 22 6.65 1.41 -0.52
C ALA A 22 5.20 1.65 -0.07
N GLY A 23 4.59 0.71 0.65
CA GLY A 23 3.24 0.86 1.22
C GLY A 23 3.17 2.01 2.25
N ILE A 24 4.13 2.09 3.16
CA ILE A 24 4.22 3.18 4.15
C ILE A 24 4.39 4.54 3.44
N ALA A 25 5.28 4.61 2.43
CA ALA A 25 5.48 5.82 1.65
C ALA A 25 4.20 6.23 0.90
N ALA A 26 3.46 5.27 0.33
CA ALA A 26 2.18 5.54 -0.33
C ALA A 26 1.14 6.10 0.65
N LEU A 27 1.04 5.54 1.86
CA LEU A 27 0.16 6.09 2.90
C LEU A 27 0.58 7.51 3.26
N ALA A 28 1.88 7.76 3.51
CA ALA A 28 2.38 9.09 3.84
C ALA A 28 2.10 10.13 2.74
N LEU A 29 2.23 9.73 1.47
CA LEU A 29 1.86 10.59 0.34
C LEU A 29 0.35 10.85 0.28
N ALA A 30 -0.47 9.85 0.57
CA ALA A 30 -1.92 10.01 0.66
C ALA A 30 -2.35 10.96 1.79
N ALA A 31 -1.61 11.04 2.89
CA ALA A 31 -1.91 12.00 3.97
C ALA A 31 -1.88 13.46 3.50
N ILE A 32 -1.10 13.80 2.47
CA ILE A 32 -0.95 15.18 1.99
C ILE A 32 -2.29 15.78 1.55
N PRO A 33 -3.02 15.21 0.56
CA PRO A 33 -4.33 15.74 0.18
C PRO A 33 -5.38 15.64 1.29
N LEU A 34 -5.32 14.62 2.14
CA LEU A 34 -6.23 14.51 3.29
C LEU A 34 -6.03 15.66 4.29
N ALA A 35 -4.77 16.03 4.55
CA ALA A 35 -4.42 17.16 5.40
C ALA A 35 -4.90 18.48 4.79
N PHE A 36 -4.73 18.68 3.48
CA PHE A 36 -5.28 19.86 2.79
C PHE A 36 -6.80 19.92 2.80
N ALA A 37 -7.49 18.76 2.80
CA ALA A 37 -8.93 18.68 2.95
C ALA A 37 -9.42 18.91 4.39
N GLY A 38 -8.51 19.05 5.37
CA GLY A 38 -8.85 19.18 6.79
C GLY A 38 -9.41 17.89 7.41
N ALA A 39 -9.20 16.73 6.77
CA ALA A 39 -9.69 15.46 7.26
C ALA A 39 -8.86 14.95 8.46
N PRO A 40 -9.48 14.43 9.53
CA PRO A 40 -8.75 13.76 10.61
C PRO A 40 -8.06 12.49 10.08
N LEU A 41 -6.72 12.51 9.95
CA LEU A 41 -5.96 11.43 9.29
C LEU A 41 -6.19 10.05 9.92
N GLY A 42 -6.21 9.97 11.26
CA GLY A 42 -6.45 8.71 11.96
C GLY A 42 -7.81 8.10 11.62
N THR A 43 -8.87 8.92 11.63
CA THR A 43 -10.22 8.47 11.24
C THR A 43 -10.26 8.07 9.77
N ALA A 44 -9.65 8.85 8.88
CA ALA A 44 -9.66 8.57 7.46
C ALA A 44 -8.94 7.25 7.11
N TYR A 45 -7.79 6.98 7.73
CA TYR A 45 -7.14 5.68 7.58
C TYR A 45 -7.90 4.54 8.25
N GLY A 46 -8.57 4.79 9.38
CA GLY A 46 -9.47 3.83 10.00
C GLY A 46 -10.61 3.42 9.05
N LEU A 47 -11.30 4.40 8.45
CA LEU A 47 -12.34 4.15 7.46
C LEU A 47 -11.81 3.44 6.22
N MET A 48 -10.61 3.78 5.76
CA MET A 48 -9.96 3.08 4.65
C MET A 48 -9.67 1.61 5.00
N PHE A 49 -9.20 1.34 6.21
CA PHE A 49 -8.97 -0.01 6.71
C PHE A 49 -10.27 -0.80 6.78
N ASP A 50 -11.33 -0.22 7.35
CA ASP A 50 -12.66 -0.84 7.39
C ASP A 50 -13.22 -1.08 5.98
N GLY A 51 -12.99 -0.16 5.05
CA GLY A 51 -13.38 -0.32 3.64
C GLY A 51 -12.65 -1.47 2.93
N ALA A 52 -11.43 -1.81 3.34
CA ALA A 52 -10.64 -2.89 2.77
C ALA A 52 -10.84 -4.25 3.47
N PHE A 53 -11.06 -4.25 4.79
CA PHE A 53 -11.07 -5.47 5.62
C PHE A 53 -12.37 -5.70 6.40
N GLY A 54 -13.31 -4.76 6.41
CA GLY A 54 -14.51 -4.81 7.26
C GLY A 54 -15.56 -5.85 6.86
N SER A 55 -15.39 -6.53 5.73
CA SER A 55 -16.22 -7.68 5.34
C SER A 55 -15.43 -8.67 4.48
N LEU A 56 -15.92 -9.90 4.39
CA LEU A 56 -15.33 -10.92 3.52
C LEU A 56 -15.32 -10.48 2.05
N PHE A 57 -16.38 -9.80 1.60
CA PHE A 57 -16.47 -9.26 0.25
C PHE A 57 -15.44 -8.16 0.01
N ALA A 58 -15.32 -7.18 0.92
CA ALA A 58 -14.35 -6.10 0.82
C ALA A 58 -12.91 -6.62 0.78
N PHE A 59 -12.61 -7.62 1.61
CA PHE A 59 -11.31 -8.26 1.63
C PHE A 59 -11.02 -9.01 0.33
N ALA A 60 -11.98 -9.78 -0.18
CA ALA A 60 -11.85 -10.49 -1.46
C ALA A 60 -11.64 -9.52 -2.63
N GLU A 61 -12.46 -8.47 -2.73
CA GLU A 61 -12.32 -7.39 -3.73
C GLU A 61 -10.95 -6.73 -3.67
N THR A 62 -10.47 -6.43 -2.45
CA THR A 62 -9.14 -5.83 -2.25
C THR A 62 -8.05 -6.74 -2.79
N LEU A 63 -8.10 -8.04 -2.50
CA LEU A 63 -7.11 -9.02 -2.96
C LEU A 63 -7.13 -9.17 -4.49
N THR A 64 -8.31 -9.21 -5.10
CA THR A 64 -8.47 -9.28 -6.56
C THR A 64 -7.91 -8.03 -7.25
N ARG A 65 -8.09 -6.84 -6.67
CA ARG A 65 -7.59 -5.57 -7.25
C ARG A 65 -6.10 -5.33 -7.04
N THR A 66 -5.51 -5.92 -5.99
CA THR A 66 -4.11 -5.67 -5.60
C THR A 66 -3.15 -6.76 -6.03
N THR A 67 -3.64 -7.93 -6.43
CA THR A 67 -2.82 -8.97 -7.07
C THR A 67 -2.63 -8.63 -8.55
N PRO A 68 -1.40 -8.37 -9.01
CA PRO A 68 -1.11 -7.95 -10.40
C PRO A 68 -1.13 -9.09 -11.42
#